data_AF-A0AB33R7U0-F1
#
_entry.id   AF-A0AB33R7U0-F1
#
_cell.length_a   1.000
_cell.length_b   1.000
_cell.length_c   1.000
_cell.angle_alpha   90.00
_cell.angle_beta   90.00
_cell.angle_gamma   90.00
#
_symmetry.space_group_name_H-M   'P 1'
#
loop_
_entity.id
_entity.type
_entity.pdbx_description
1 polymer ?
#
loop_
_entity_poly.entity_id
_entity_poly.type
_entity_poly.pdbx_seq_one_letter_code
_entity_poly.pdbx_strand_id
1 'polypeptide(L)'
;MKVILSRKGFDSKAGGVPNPILPDGTLLSFPIPAKIDQLTYQDLQYEGVAYSDILTQLKPKDLKIRDWNCHLDPDIRPEAHLNLPQDWIAGFGQINQSQSYLRNQNVGIGDLFLFFGWFKQTEGNPCEGTLRYVKGAPDLHILYGYLQVGELISE
;
A
#
# COMPACT_ATOMS: atom_id res chain seq x y z
N MET A 1 -23.77 -9.82 -4.26
CA MET A 1 -22.64 -9.13 -3.61
C MET A 1 -21.72 -10.18 -3.01
N LYS A 2 -20.49 -10.24 -3.51
CA LYS A 2 -19.37 -11.04 -2.99
C LYS A 2 -18.46 -10.15 -2.17
N VAL A 3 -17.82 -10.73 -1.17
CA VAL A 3 -16.78 -10.06 -0.40
C VAL A 3 -15.47 -10.77 -0.69
N ILE A 4 -14.48 -10.02 -1.17
CA ILE A 4 -13.18 -10.50 -1.58
C ILE A 4 -12.16 -9.94 -0.60
N LEU A 5 -11.42 -10.83 0.07
CA LEU A 5 -10.25 -10.44 0.86
C LEU A 5 -9.04 -10.39 -0.06
N SER A 6 -8.39 -9.23 -0.14
CA SER A 6 -7.21 -9.03 -0.98
C SER A 6 -6.05 -8.55 -0.12
N ARG A 7 -5.00 -9.38 -0.03
CA ARG A 7 -3.77 -9.00 0.66
C ARG A 7 -3.00 -8.00 -0.20
N LYS A 8 -2.63 -6.86 0.39
CA LYS A 8 -1.98 -5.76 -0.31
C LYS A 8 -0.90 -5.10 0.56
N GLY A 9 0.01 -4.40 -0.12
CA GLY A 9 1.19 -3.77 0.48
C GLY A 9 2.30 -4.72 0.89
N PHE A 10 3.21 -4.25 1.75
CA PHE A 10 4.40 -5.02 2.13
C PHE A 10 4.07 -6.32 2.88
N ASP A 11 4.90 -7.33 2.65
CA ASP A 11 4.98 -8.55 3.44
C ASP A 11 6.42 -9.01 3.69
N SER A 12 6.59 -10.18 4.30
CA SER A 12 7.92 -10.74 4.61
C SER A 12 8.74 -11.11 3.36
N LYS A 13 8.11 -11.27 2.20
CA LYS A 13 8.76 -11.55 0.91
C LYS A 13 8.91 -10.30 0.06
N ALA A 14 7.87 -9.46 0.03
CA ALA A 14 7.79 -8.21 -0.72
C ALA A 14 8.00 -7.02 0.22
N GLY A 15 9.19 -6.43 0.18
CA GLY A 15 9.56 -5.26 1.00
C GLY A 15 10.21 -5.62 2.35
N GLY A 16 9.78 -6.73 2.97
CA GLY A 16 10.50 -7.38 4.06
C GLY A 16 10.37 -6.70 5.43
N VAL A 17 9.49 -5.71 5.56
CA VAL A 17 9.17 -5.03 6.83
C VAL A 17 7.64 -4.82 6.93
N PRO A 18 7.08 -4.72 8.15
CA PRO A 18 5.66 -4.38 8.31
C PRO A 18 5.33 -2.99 7.75
N ASN A 19 4.05 -2.75 7.47
CA ASN A 19 3.54 -1.40 7.25
C ASN A 19 3.38 -0.69 8.61
N PRO A 20 3.71 0.60 8.74
CA PRO A 20 3.61 1.30 10.01
C PRO A 20 2.16 1.60 10.39
N ILE A 21 1.83 1.34 11.66
CA ILE A 21 0.70 1.99 12.33
C ILE A 21 1.29 3.22 13.00
N LEU A 22 1.04 4.39 12.40
CA LEU A 22 1.56 5.66 12.86
C LEU A 22 1.03 6.02 14.26
N PRO A 23 1.69 6.94 15.00
CA PRO A 23 1.31 7.27 16.37
C PRO A 23 -0.12 7.82 16.53
N ASP A 24 -0.66 8.44 15.47
CA ASP A 24 -2.04 8.91 15.38
C ASP A 24 -3.06 7.81 15.08
N GLY A 25 -2.60 6.57 14.86
CA GLY A 25 -3.40 5.41 14.50
C GLY A 25 -3.52 5.17 12.99
N THR A 26 -2.92 6.02 12.15
CA THR A 26 -2.99 5.87 10.70
C THR A 26 -2.33 4.57 10.25
N LEU A 27 -3.08 3.76 9.50
CA LEU A 27 -2.61 2.52 8.89
C LEU A 27 -1.92 2.82 7.55
N LEU A 28 -0.67 3.28 7.59
CA LEU A 28 0.05 3.68 6.38
C LEU A 28 0.59 2.45 5.64
N SER A 29 -0.25 1.85 4.77
CA SER A 29 0.16 0.80 3.84
C SER A 29 1.14 1.30 2.77
N PHE A 30 2.30 0.66 2.67
CA PHE A 30 3.22 0.86 1.56
C PHE A 30 2.76 0.10 0.31
N PRO A 31 2.93 0.69 -0.90
CA PRO A 31 2.79 0.02 -2.19
C PRO A 31 3.61 -1.27 -2.30
N ILE A 32 3.30 -2.14 -3.24
CA ILE A 32 4.06 -3.38 -3.41
C ILE A 32 5.38 -3.06 -4.14
N PRO A 33 6.57 -3.50 -3.69
CA PRO A 33 7.80 -3.28 -4.44
C PRO A 33 7.73 -3.90 -5.83
N ALA A 34 8.13 -3.12 -6.84
CA ALA A 34 8.08 -3.51 -8.24
C ALA A 34 9.44 -3.26 -8.92
N LYS A 35 9.70 -3.97 -10.02
CA LYS A 35 10.94 -3.80 -10.81
C LYS A 35 10.72 -3.08 -12.13
N ILE A 36 9.48 -3.06 -12.63
CA ILE A 36 9.14 -2.65 -14.00
C ILE A 36 8.32 -1.35 -13.98
N ASP A 37 7.53 -1.13 -12.94
CA ASP A 37 6.73 0.08 -12.79
C ASP A 37 7.61 1.32 -12.67
N GLN A 38 7.18 2.45 -13.24
CA GLN A 38 7.94 3.70 -13.21
C GLN A 38 7.73 4.50 -11.91
N LEU A 39 6.61 4.30 -11.23
CA LEU A 39 6.28 4.99 -9.99
C LEU A 39 7.27 4.58 -8.90
N THR A 40 7.87 5.56 -8.23
CA THR A 40 8.82 5.34 -7.13
C THR A 40 8.20 5.69 -5.79
N TYR A 41 8.82 5.24 -4.69
CA TYR A 41 8.43 5.70 -3.36
C TYR A 41 8.76 7.19 -3.11
N GLN A 42 9.56 7.82 -3.97
CA GLN A 42 9.82 9.25 -3.91
C GLN A 42 8.67 10.08 -4.51
N ASP A 43 7.88 9.48 -5.40
CA ASP A 43 6.73 10.12 -6.05
C ASP A 43 5.46 10.10 -5.18
N LEU A 44 5.53 9.40 -4.04
CA LEU A 44 4.44 9.22 -3.09
C LEU A 44 4.77 9.84 -1.73
N GLN A 45 3.75 10.32 -1.03
CA GLN A 45 3.90 11.04 0.22
C GLN A 45 2.85 10.69 1.28
N TYR A 46 3.21 10.93 2.53
CA TYR A 46 2.29 11.06 3.65
C TYR A 46 2.55 12.40 4.33
N GLU A 47 1.57 13.30 4.32
CA GLU A 47 1.65 14.63 4.96
C GLU A 47 2.95 15.41 4.65
N GLY A 48 3.37 15.41 3.38
CA GLY A 48 4.58 16.11 2.94
C GLY A 48 5.88 15.30 3.05
N VAL A 49 5.85 14.11 3.65
CA VAL A 49 7.02 13.23 3.77
C VAL A 49 6.97 12.14 2.71
N ALA A 50 8.02 12.03 1.89
CA ALA A 50 8.08 11.01 0.86
C ALA A 50 8.09 9.60 1.47
N TYR A 51 7.41 8.64 0.83
CA TYR A 51 7.39 7.25 1.30
C TYR A 51 8.80 6.65 1.35
N SER A 52 9.69 7.06 0.44
CA SER A 52 11.11 6.68 0.44
C SER A 52 11.80 7.06 1.77
N ASP A 53 11.55 8.27 2.28
CA ASP A 53 12.14 8.75 3.52
C ASP A 53 11.55 8.06 4.76
N ILE A 54 10.24 7.78 4.76
CA ILE A 54 9.59 6.98 5.81
C ILE A 54 10.17 5.56 5.83
N LEU A 55 10.32 4.94 4.65
CA LEU A 55 10.92 3.62 4.52
C LEU A 55 12.38 3.60 4.98
N THR A 56 13.17 4.63 4.69
CA THR A 56 14.54 4.75 5.19
C THR A 56 14.59 4.79 6.73
N GLN A 57 13.64 5.46 7.38
CA GLN A 57 13.54 5.45 8.86
C GLN A 57 13.27 4.03 9.40
N LEU A 58 12.39 3.27 8.75
CA LEU A 58 11.98 1.93 9.19
C LEU A 58 12.92 0.80 8.76
N LYS A 59 13.69 1.02 7.70
CA LYS A 59 14.64 0.04 7.13
C LYS A 59 16.00 0.70 6.83
N PRO A 60 16.68 1.28 7.84
CA PRO A 60 17.85 2.15 7.64
C PRO A 60 19.10 1.43 7.09
N LYS A 61 19.12 0.10 7.11
CA LYS A 61 20.23 -0.70 6.55
C LYS A 61 20.16 -0.86 5.02
N ASP A 62 19.04 -0.50 4.40
CA ASP A 62 18.86 -0.63 2.97
C ASP A 62 19.08 0.71 2.27
N LEU A 63 20.30 0.88 1.77
CA LEU A 63 20.74 2.13 1.16
C LEU A 63 20.14 2.37 -0.23
N LYS A 64 19.41 1.39 -0.79
CA LYS A 64 18.83 1.47 -2.15
C LYS A 64 17.36 1.85 -2.17
N ILE A 65 16.73 2.09 -1.01
CA ILE A 65 15.29 2.40 -0.91
C ILE A 65 14.88 3.56 -1.83
N ARG A 66 15.74 4.56 -2.00
CA ARG A 66 15.46 5.72 -2.86
C ARG A 66 15.37 5.37 -4.35
N ASP A 67 15.95 4.24 -4.75
CA ASP A 67 15.91 3.73 -6.12
C ASP A 67 14.79 2.70 -6.32
N TRP A 68 13.94 2.48 -5.31
CA TRP A 68 12.89 1.47 -5.40
C TRP A 68 11.69 1.99 -6.18
N ASN A 69 11.27 1.19 -7.15
CA ASN A 69 9.99 1.32 -7.82
C ASN A 69 8.90 0.55 -7.06
N CYS A 70 7.66 0.93 -7.32
CA CYS A 70 6.51 0.35 -6.66
C CYS A 70 5.28 0.25 -7.55
N HIS A 71 4.47 -0.74 -7.23
CA HIS A 71 3.13 -0.93 -7.74
C HIS A 71 2.16 -0.38 -6.70
N LEU A 72 1.62 0.82 -6.92
CA LEU A 72 0.60 1.43 -6.06
C LEU A 72 -0.73 0.72 -6.31
N ASP A 73 -0.97 -0.31 -5.52
CA ASP A 73 -2.19 -1.10 -5.59
C ASP A 73 -2.57 -1.65 -4.21
N PRO A 74 -3.78 -1.35 -3.71
CA PRO A 74 -4.81 -0.54 -4.37
C PRO A 74 -4.44 0.95 -4.32
N ASP A 75 -4.79 1.70 -5.36
CA ASP A 75 -4.67 3.16 -5.34
C ASP A 75 -5.97 3.75 -4.79
N ILE A 76 -6.00 3.99 -3.48
CA ILE A 76 -7.19 4.43 -2.72
C ILE A 76 -6.97 5.72 -1.94
N ARG A 77 -5.79 6.33 -2.07
CA ARG A 77 -5.38 7.53 -1.33
C ARG A 77 -4.93 8.61 -2.30
N PRO A 78 -5.81 9.53 -2.72
CA PRO A 78 -5.41 10.60 -3.62
C PRO A 78 -4.28 11.46 -3.01
N GLU A 79 -4.30 11.66 -1.69
CA GLU A 79 -3.29 12.41 -0.94
C GLU A 79 -1.91 11.76 -0.96
N ALA A 80 -1.80 10.48 -1.34
CA ALA A 80 -0.52 9.81 -1.48
C ALA A 80 0.27 10.32 -2.69
N HIS A 81 -0.38 10.87 -3.71
CA HIS A 81 0.30 11.36 -4.91
C HIS A 81 0.88 12.75 -4.68
N LEU A 82 2.15 12.97 -5.02
CA LEU A 82 2.71 14.33 -5.08
C LEU A 82 2.04 15.18 -6.17
N ASN A 83 1.72 14.55 -7.30
CA ASN A 83 0.99 15.14 -8.42
C ASN A 83 -0.17 14.21 -8.77
N LEU A 84 -1.37 14.50 -8.25
CA LEU A 84 -2.55 13.68 -8.51
C LEU A 84 -2.92 13.72 -10.00
N PRO A 85 -3.15 12.56 -10.66
CA PRO A 85 -3.68 12.53 -12.02
C PRO A 85 -5.02 13.27 -12.14
N GLN A 86 -5.25 13.97 -13.25
CA GLN A 86 -6.45 14.81 -13.45
C GLN A 86 -7.76 14.04 -13.32
N ASP A 87 -7.82 12.83 -13.88
CA ASP A 87 -9.00 11.95 -13.85
C ASP A 87 -8.80 10.80 -12.87
N TRP A 88 -8.11 11.06 -11.76
CA TRP A 88 -7.85 10.04 -10.75
C TRP A 88 -9.16 9.51 -10.16
N ILE A 89 -9.29 8.19 -10.19
CA ILE A 89 -10.37 7.45 -9.53
C ILE A 89 -9.70 6.31 -8.76
N ALA A 90 -10.18 6.07 -7.54
CA ALA A 90 -9.69 4.97 -6.74
C ALA A 90 -9.86 3.64 -7.49
N GLY A 91 -8.78 2.86 -7.54
CA GLY A 91 -8.72 1.68 -8.39
C GLY A 91 -7.86 0.58 -7.79
N PHE A 92 -8.08 -0.63 -8.30
CA PHE A 92 -7.14 -1.73 -8.10
C PHE A 92 -7.07 -2.58 -9.35
N GLY A 93 -5.90 -3.14 -9.62
CA GLY A 93 -5.61 -4.02 -10.75
C GLY A 93 -5.21 -5.42 -10.28
N GLN A 94 -5.52 -6.41 -11.11
CA GLN A 94 -4.94 -7.75 -10.99
C GLN A 94 -4.46 -8.19 -12.36
N ILE A 95 -3.42 -9.01 -12.37
CA ILE A 95 -2.87 -9.62 -13.58
C ILE A 95 -2.82 -11.13 -13.45
N ASN A 96 -2.64 -11.81 -14.59
CA ASN A 96 -2.39 -13.25 -14.66
C ASN A 96 -3.45 -14.09 -13.92
N GLN A 97 -3.02 -15.07 -13.13
CA GLN A 97 -3.90 -16.03 -12.46
C GLN A 97 -4.90 -15.35 -11.52
N SER A 98 -4.50 -14.29 -10.82
CA SER A 98 -5.40 -13.55 -9.93
C SER A 98 -6.56 -12.94 -10.69
N GLN A 99 -6.30 -12.34 -11.86
CA GLN A 99 -7.36 -11.77 -12.69
C GLN A 99 -8.26 -12.84 -13.31
N SER A 100 -7.67 -13.94 -13.80
CA SER A 100 -8.44 -15.08 -14.30
C SER A 100 -9.33 -15.67 -13.21
N TYR A 101 -8.86 -15.75 -11.97
CA TYR A 101 -9.65 -16.22 -10.84
C TYR A 101 -10.86 -15.30 -10.58
N LEU A 102 -10.65 -13.98 -10.51
CA LEU A 102 -11.75 -13.02 -10.30
C LEU A 102 -12.81 -13.13 -11.40
N ARG A 103 -12.38 -13.25 -12.66
CA ARG A 103 -13.28 -13.48 -13.81
C ARG A 103 -14.06 -14.79 -13.67
N ASN A 104 -13.38 -15.88 -13.33
CA ASN A 104 -14.02 -17.19 -13.15
C ASN A 104 -14.99 -17.23 -11.96
N GLN A 105 -14.77 -16.39 -10.95
CA GLN A 105 -15.70 -16.19 -9.83
C GLN A 105 -16.81 -15.16 -10.15
N ASN A 106 -16.90 -14.69 -11.39
CA ASN A 106 -17.86 -13.68 -11.85
C ASN A 106 -17.87 -12.43 -10.97
N VAL A 107 -16.71 -11.98 -10.47
CA VAL A 107 -16.61 -10.74 -9.69
C VAL A 107 -16.98 -9.56 -10.58
N GLY A 108 -17.86 -8.69 -10.10
CA GLY A 108 -18.33 -7.56 -10.88
C GLY A 108 -18.96 -6.45 -10.05
N ILE A 109 -19.66 -5.55 -10.73
CA ILE A 109 -20.25 -4.34 -10.14
C ILE A 109 -21.07 -4.69 -8.88
N GLY A 110 -20.83 -3.93 -7.80
CA GLY A 110 -21.45 -4.11 -6.49
C GLY A 110 -20.73 -5.09 -5.56
N ASP A 111 -19.77 -5.89 -6.04
CA ASP A 111 -18.92 -6.71 -5.18
C ASP A 111 -17.90 -5.85 -4.40
N LEU A 112 -17.48 -6.33 -3.23
CA LEU A 112 -16.67 -5.57 -2.27
C LEU A 112 -15.29 -6.21 -2.11
N PHE A 113 -14.24 -5.41 -2.31
CA PHE A 113 -12.87 -5.75 -1.95
C PHE A 113 -12.53 -5.17 -0.59
N LEU A 114 -12.07 -6.02 0.32
CA LEU A 114 -11.48 -5.61 1.59
C LEU A 114 -9.97 -5.86 1.53
N PHE A 115 -9.19 -4.80 1.72
CA PHE A 115 -7.75 -4.85 1.66
C PHE A 115 -7.15 -5.04 3.04
N PHE A 116 -6.28 -6.03 3.18
CA PHE A 116 -5.56 -6.29 4.43
C PHE A 116 -4.05 -6.41 4.20
N GLY A 117 -3.28 -6.04 5.22
CA GLY A 117 -1.82 -6.01 5.16
C GLY A 117 -1.18 -6.46 6.47
N TRP A 118 0.15 -6.60 6.47
CA TRP A 118 0.94 -6.80 7.69
C TRP A 118 1.34 -5.46 8.28
N PHE A 119 0.94 -5.20 9.52
CA PHE A 119 1.16 -3.93 10.21
C PHE A 119 1.88 -4.11 11.53
N LYS A 120 2.60 -3.08 11.96
CA LYS A 120 3.24 -3.01 13.27
C LYS A 120 3.26 -1.59 13.79
N GLN A 121 3.04 -1.44 15.09
CA GLN A 121 3.00 -0.15 15.75
C GLN A 121 4.36 0.57 15.71
N THR A 122 4.33 1.85 15.38
CA THR A 122 5.48 2.74 15.42
C THR A 122 5.33 3.84 16.46
N GLU A 123 6.46 4.45 16.80
CA GLU A 123 6.59 5.64 17.65
C GLU A 123 7.54 6.64 16.97
N GLY A 124 7.53 7.89 17.42
CA GLY A 124 8.31 8.98 16.81
C GLY A 124 7.49 9.76 15.77
N ASN A 125 8.15 10.56 14.93
CA ASN A 125 7.51 11.44 13.97
C ASN A 125 8.17 11.28 12.58
N PRO A 126 7.43 10.93 11.52
CA PRO A 126 7.96 10.81 10.17
C PRO A 126 8.64 12.09 9.66
N CYS A 127 8.06 13.26 9.97
CA CYS A 127 8.55 14.58 9.52
C CYS A 127 9.88 14.96 10.21
N GLU A 128 10.10 14.46 11.43
CA GLU A 128 11.34 14.71 12.19
C GLU A 128 12.40 13.65 11.92
N GLY A 129 12.10 12.61 11.12
CA GLY A 129 13.04 11.53 10.85
C GLY A 129 13.22 10.54 12.02
N THR A 130 12.29 10.51 12.97
CA THR A 130 12.45 9.73 14.23
C THR A 130 11.56 8.48 14.29
N LEU A 131 10.81 8.18 13.22
CA LEU A 131 9.88 7.06 13.18
C LEU A 131 10.61 5.71 13.31
N ARG A 132 10.13 4.87 14.22
CA ARG A 132 10.66 3.51 14.42
C ARG A 132 9.58 2.57 14.97
N TYR A 133 9.77 1.25 14.79
CA TYR A 133 8.87 0.28 15.40
C TYR A 133 8.98 0.27 16.93
N VAL A 134 7.82 0.21 17.59
CA VAL A 134 7.75 0.03 19.04
C VAL A 134 8.33 -1.34 19.40
N LYS A 135 9.27 -1.37 20.35
CA LYS A 135 9.92 -2.60 20.81
C LYS A 135 8.88 -3.54 21.42
N GLY A 136 8.81 -4.77 20.93
CA GLY A 136 7.88 -5.79 21.43
C GLY A 136 6.44 -5.66 20.91
N ALA A 137 6.14 -4.69 20.06
CA ALA A 137 4.83 -4.62 19.42
C ALA A 137 4.57 -5.88 18.57
N PRO A 138 3.34 -6.42 18.58
CA PRO A 138 2.99 -7.61 17.81
C PRO A 138 2.93 -7.29 16.32
N ASP A 139 3.09 -8.35 15.52
CA ASP A 139 2.76 -8.32 14.10
C ASP A 139 1.24 -8.51 13.93
N LEU A 140 0.59 -7.59 13.22
CA LEU A 140 -0.86 -7.57 13.05
C LEU A 140 -1.24 -7.73 11.58
N HIS A 141 -2.32 -8.47 11.32
CA HIS A 141 -2.97 -8.48 10.01
C HIS A 141 -4.26 -7.66 10.09
N ILE A 142 -4.28 -6.51 9.44
CA ILE A 142 -5.33 -5.49 9.63
C ILE A 142 -5.99 -5.16 8.29
N LEU A 143 -7.33 -5.06 8.30
CA LEU A 143 -8.11 -4.45 7.22
C LEU A 143 -7.89 -2.94 7.24
N TYR A 144 -7.30 -2.38 6.20
CA TYR A 144 -6.90 -0.97 6.16
C TYR A 144 -7.64 -0.14 5.12
N GLY A 145 -8.44 -0.77 4.26
CA GLY A 145 -9.21 -0.10 3.22
C GLY A 145 -10.17 -1.04 2.52
N TYR A 146 -11.07 -0.47 1.74
CA TYR A 146 -12.01 -1.23 0.91
C TYR A 146 -12.33 -0.48 -0.38
N LEU A 147 -12.78 -1.22 -1.39
CA LEU A 147 -13.39 -0.68 -2.60
C LEU A 147 -14.63 -1.50 -2.96
N GLN A 148 -15.73 -0.82 -3.28
CA GLN A 148 -16.86 -1.46 -3.94
C GLN A 148 -16.70 -1.27 -5.45
N VAL A 149 -16.89 -2.34 -6.22
CA VAL A 149 -16.74 -2.28 -7.68
C VAL A 149 -17.85 -1.40 -8.25
N GLY A 150 -17.50 -0.21 -8.73
CA GLY A 150 -18.41 0.67 -9.48
C GLY A 150 -18.38 0.39 -10.98
N GLU A 151 -17.20 0.08 -11.50
CA GLU A 151 -16.96 -0.15 -12.92
C GLU A 151 -15.90 -1.24 -13.10
N LEU A 152 -15.99 -1.97 -14.23
CA LEU A 152 -14.96 -2.90 -14.67
C LEU A 152 -14.32 -2.35 -15.94
N ILE A 153 -13.03 -2.05 -15.88
CA ILE A 153 -12.26 -1.63 -17.06
C ILE A 153 -11.70 -2.89 -17.71
N SER A 154 -12.00 -3.10 -18.99
CA SER A 154 -11.36 -4.12 -19.82
C SER A 154 -10.48 -3.44 -20.87
N GLU A 155 -9.31 -4.03 -21.14
CA GLU A 155 -8.56 -3.76 -22.38
C GLU A 155 -9.39 -4.09 -23.63
#